data_AF-A0A2D4GVN1-F1
#
_entry.id   AF-A0A2D4GVN1-F1
#
_cell.length_a   1.000
_cell.length_b   1.000
_cell.length_c   1.000
_cell.angle_alpha   90.00
_cell.angle_beta   90.00
_cell.angle_gamma   90.00
#
_symmetry.space_group_name_H-M   'P 1'
#
loop_
_entity.id
_entity.type
_entity.pdbx_description
1 polymer ?
#
loop_
_entity_poly.entity_id
_entity_poly.type
_entity_poly.pdbx_seq_one_letter_code
_entity_poly.pdbx_strand_id
1 'polypeptide(L)'
;MTCAAVWRMPKELESGNHESPDDSSSNAQILELLCHLDNTAHGNMAGVEWEPMGDGKKLISLADNHLLLWDLQQSSTKAVLSNSVTLEGKGQLKFTLGKWSPHHNCSQIATANDTAIRGWDIRTMNQIYCIENAHGQLVRDLDFNPNKQYYLASCGDDCKVKFWDTRNINEAVKTLEEHSHW
;
A
#
# COMPACT_ATOMS: atom_id res chain seq x y z
N MET A 1 10.58 15.99 7.91
CA MET A 1 10.87 14.65 7.33
C MET A 1 9.88 13.69 7.96
N THR A 2 8.94 13.15 7.19
CA THR A 2 8.08 12.07 7.67
C THR A 2 8.88 10.77 7.57
N CYS A 3 8.87 10.00 8.64
CA CYS A 3 9.56 8.72 8.73
C CYS A 3 8.55 7.71 9.27
N ALA A 4 8.42 6.55 8.61
CA ALA A 4 7.68 5.43 9.17
C ALA A 4 8.54 4.72 10.20
N ALA A 5 7.88 4.08 11.15
CA ALA A 5 8.53 3.19 12.10
C ALA A 5 7.74 1.88 12.19
N VAL A 6 8.47 0.78 12.34
CA VAL A 6 7.92 -0.54 12.61
C VAL A 6 7.91 -0.74 14.11
N TRP A 7 6.78 -1.20 14.63
CA TRP A 7 6.57 -1.47 16.05
C TRP A 7 6.08 -2.91 16.22
N ARG A 8 6.45 -3.53 17.34
CA ARG A 8 6.02 -4.87 17.70
C ARG A 8 5.01 -4.81 18.85
N MET A 9 3.94 -5.60 18.70
CA MET A 9 2.99 -5.86 19.77
C MET A 9 3.62 -6.77 20.84
N PRO A 10 3.39 -6.50 22.14
CA PRO A 10 3.85 -7.37 23.21
C PRO A 10 3.23 -8.78 23.13
N LYS A 11 4.01 -9.80 23.51
CA LYS A 11 3.59 -11.22 23.43
C LYS A 11 2.37 -11.52 24.31
N GLU A 12 2.16 -10.78 25.39
CA GLU A 12 1.03 -11.02 26.29
C GLU A 12 -0.33 -10.70 25.67
N LEU A 13 -0.38 -9.90 24.58
CA LEU A 13 -1.62 -9.59 23.87
C LEU A 13 -1.98 -10.67 22.82
N GLU A 14 -1.05 -11.55 22.44
CA GLU A 14 -1.29 -12.63 21.46
C GLU A 14 -2.12 -13.77 22.06
N SER A 15 -2.08 -13.96 23.38
CA SER A 15 -2.95 -14.89 24.11
C SER A 15 -4.26 -14.20 24.46
N GLY A 16 -5.32 -14.48 23.70
CA GLY A 16 -6.68 -13.97 23.90
C GLY A 16 -7.34 -14.39 25.21
N ASN A 17 -6.80 -13.96 26.36
CA ASN A 17 -7.51 -14.03 27.62
C ASN A 17 -8.53 -12.89 27.66
N HIS A 18 -9.74 -13.22 27.21
CA HIS A 18 -10.96 -12.49 27.57
C HIS A 18 -11.25 -12.70 29.07
N GLU A 19 -10.45 -12.09 29.94
CA GLU A 19 -10.87 -11.84 31.31
C GLU A 19 -11.31 -10.38 31.40
N SER A 20 -12.57 -10.18 31.80
CA SER A 20 -13.18 -8.87 32.04
C SER A 20 -12.31 -8.04 33.00
N PRO A 21 -12.07 -6.75 32.71
CA PRO A 21 -11.14 -5.96 33.51
C PRO A 21 -11.78 -5.62 34.86
N ASP A 22 -11.26 -6.20 35.95
CA ASP A 22 -11.37 -5.57 37.26
C ASP A 22 -10.41 -4.37 37.27
N ASP A 23 -10.99 -3.19 37.53
CA ASP A 23 -10.30 -1.90 37.66
C ASP A 23 -9.29 -1.91 38.82
N SER A 24 -8.07 -2.40 38.58
CA SER A 24 -6.87 -1.91 39.28
C SER A 24 -5.59 -2.43 38.61
N SER A 25 -4.79 -1.50 38.06
CA SER A 25 -3.53 -1.69 37.32
C SER A 25 -3.67 -2.11 35.85
N SER A 26 -4.18 -1.21 35.01
CA SER A 26 -3.90 -1.26 33.57
C SER A 26 -2.39 -1.06 33.35
N ASN A 27 -1.64 -2.16 33.29
CA ASN A 27 -0.28 -2.13 32.73
C ASN A 27 -0.43 -1.63 31.30
N ALA A 28 -0.09 -0.36 31.05
CA ALA A 28 0.01 0.17 29.70
C ALA A 28 1.04 -0.69 28.96
N GLN A 29 0.57 -1.58 28.09
CA GLN A 29 1.43 -2.45 27.31
C GLN A 29 2.14 -1.57 26.27
N ILE A 30 3.44 -1.38 26.45
CA ILE A 30 4.25 -0.47 25.64
C ILE A 30 4.64 -1.18 24.35
N LEU A 31 4.30 -0.59 23.21
CA LEU A 31 4.78 -1.06 21.91
C LEU A 31 6.30 -0.97 21.83
N GLU A 32 6.94 -2.00 21.30
CA GLU A 32 8.39 -2.00 21.13
C GLU A 32 8.75 -1.44 19.75
N LEU A 33 9.48 -0.33 19.74
CA LEU A 33 10.04 0.23 18.51
C LEU A 33 11.11 -0.72 17.97
N LEU A 34 10.87 -1.27 16.79
CA LEU A 34 11.78 -2.18 16.13
C LEU A 34 12.79 -1.44 15.27
N CYS A 35 12.33 -0.58 14.36
CA CYS A 35 13.19 0.22 13.51
C CYS A 35 12.42 1.36 12.83
N HIS A 36 13.16 2.32 12.28
CA HIS A 36 12.67 3.34 11.38
C HIS A 36 12.89 2.91 9.92
N LEU A 37 11.94 3.24 9.03
CA LEU A 37 12.12 3.13 7.60
C LEU A 37 12.85 4.39 7.10
N ASP A 38 14.10 4.23 6.69
CA ASP A 38 14.93 5.35 6.26
C ASP A 38 14.57 5.79 4.84
N ASN A 39 13.70 6.79 4.75
CA ASN A 39 13.27 7.38 3.49
C ASN A 39 13.97 8.69 3.14
N THR A 40 15.06 9.04 3.83
CA THR A 40 15.71 10.36 3.72
C THR A 40 16.11 10.71 2.28
N ALA A 41 16.50 9.72 1.48
CA ALA A 41 16.89 9.89 0.08
C ALA A 41 15.72 10.01 -0.91
N HIS A 42 14.48 9.68 -0.51
CA HIS A 42 13.35 9.50 -1.45
C HIS A 42 12.16 10.44 -1.19
N GLY A 43 12.28 11.37 -0.25
CA GLY A 43 11.33 12.47 -0.07
C GLY A 43 10.20 12.21 0.93
N ASN A 44 9.02 12.77 0.69
CA ASN A 44 7.90 12.69 1.64
C ASN A 44 7.11 11.38 1.46
N MET A 45 6.84 10.69 2.56
CA MET A 45 6.13 9.41 2.50
C MET A 45 4.61 9.63 2.47
N ALA A 46 3.95 8.99 1.50
CA ALA A 46 2.50 9.03 1.33
C ALA A 46 1.79 7.86 2.02
N GLY A 47 2.43 6.69 2.07
CA GLY A 47 1.82 5.51 2.67
C GLY A 47 2.80 4.36 2.88
N VAL A 48 2.40 3.42 3.74
CA VAL A 48 3.09 2.17 4.03
C VAL A 48 2.08 1.02 4.06
N GLU A 49 2.44 -0.13 3.53
CA GLU A 49 1.54 -1.30 3.46
C GLU A 49 2.34 -2.59 3.62
N TRP A 50 1.90 -3.46 4.54
CA TRP A 50 2.51 -4.77 4.74
C TRP A 50 2.09 -5.75 3.65
N GLU A 51 2.94 -6.72 3.32
CA GLU A 51 2.57 -7.84 2.47
C GLU A 51 1.48 -8.68 3.19
N PRO A 52 0.22 -8.72 2.70
CA PRO A 52 -0.92 -9.19 3.48
C PRO A 52 -0.99 -10.71 3.68
N MET A 53 -0.22 -11.49 2.89
CA MET A 53 -0.22 -12.96 2.90
C MET A 53 1.20 -13.53 3.08
N GLY A 54 2.13 -12.70 3.55
CA GLY A 54 3.55 -13.03 3.71
C GLY A 54 3.90 -13.64 5.06
N ASP A 55 5.20 -13.77 5.31
CA ASP A 55 5.77 -14.12 6.61
C ASP A 55 5.93 -12.92 7.56
N GLY A 56 5.28 -11.79 7.22
CA GLY A 56 5.35 -10.55 7.98
C GLY A 56 6.68 -9.81 7.89
N LYS A 57 7.55 -10.16 6.92
CA LYS A 57 8.84 -9.48 6.76
C LYS A 57 8.87 -8.46 5.65
N LYS A 58 7.91 -8.48 4.73
CA LYS A 58 7.88 -7.54 3.62
C LYS A 58 6.85 -6.45 3.81
N LEU A 59 7.25 -5.25 3.45
CA LEU A 59 6.37 -4.10 3.38
C LEU A 59 6.83 -3.16 2.28
N ILE A 60 5.92 -2.33 1.80
CA ILE A 60 6.23 -1.23 0.90
C ILE A 60 6.08 0.11 1.59
N SER A 61 6.81 1.09 1.08
CA SER A 61 6.53 2.50 1.34
C SER A 61 6.48 3.28 0.03
N LEU A 62 5.61 4.26 -0.02
CA LEU A 62 5.49 5.21 -1.13
C LEU A 62 6.05 6.56 -0.70
N ALA A 63 7.01 7.06 -1.45
CA ALA A 63 7.85 8.20 -1.11
C ALA A 63 8.04 9.13 -2.30
N ASP A 64 7.29 10.22 -2.36
CA ASP A 64 7.13 11.04 -3.57
C ASP A 64 6.96 10.15 -4.81
N ASN A 65 7.90 10.10 -5.75
CA ASN A 65 7.86 9.26 -6.95
C ASN A 65 8.51 7.87 -6.78
N HIS A 66 8.81 7.43 -5.56
CA HIS A 66 9.47 6.15 -5.29
C HIS A 66 8.50 5.15 -4.65
N LEU A 67 8.48 3.94 -5.18
CA LEU A 67 7.93 2.77 -4.50
C LEU A 67 9.10 1.95 -3.98
N LEU A 68 9.17 1.78 -2.67
CA LEU A 68 10.27 1.12 -1.98
C LEU A 68 9.77 -0.19 -1.38
N LEU A 69 10.51 -1.27 -1.60
CA LEU A 69 10.25 -2.58 -1.01
C LEU A 69 11.28 -2.87 0.08
N TRP A 70 10.77 -3.11 1.28
CA TRP A 70 11.57 -3.35 2.48
C TRP A 70 11.49 -4.81 2.90
N ASP A 71 12.62 -5.33 3.39
CA ASP A 71 12.72 -6.63 4.04
C ASP A 71 13.12 -6.43 5.51
N LEU A 72 12.27 -6.92 6.41
CA LEU A 72 12.49 -6.92 7.84
C LEU A 72 13.40 -8.10 8.19
N GLN A 73 14.59 -7.79 8.70
CA GLN A 73 15.58 -8.80 9.06
C GLN A 73 15.04 -9.79 10.09
N GLN A 74 15.61 -11.00 10.17
CA GLN A 74 15.11 -12.07 11.03
C GLN A 74 15.02 -11.70 12.52
N SER A 75 15.89 -10.79 13.01
CA SER A 75 15.81 -10.25 14.37
C SER A 75 14.66 -9.24 14.57
N SER A 76 13.99 -8.84 13.49
CA SER A 76 13.01 -7.76 13.37
C SER A 76 13.52 -6.38 13.80
N THR A 77 14.81 -6.20 14.05
CA THR A 77 15.37 -4.92 14.55
C THR A 77 15.79 -3.93 13.47
N LYS A 78 15.70 -4.32 12.20
CA LYS A 78 16.07 -3.47 11.06
C LYS A 78 15.21 -3.82 9.84
N ALA A 79 14.79 -2.79 9.13
CA ALA A 79 14.26 -2.88 7.77
C ALA A 79 15.38 -2.51 6.79
N VAL A 80 15.57 -3.31 5.75
CA VAL A 80 16.56 -3.06 4.70
C VAL A 80 15.82 -2.86 3.39
N LEU A 81 16.22 -1.85 2.61
CA LEU A 81 15.67 -1.63 1.28
C LEU A 81 16.14 -2.77 0.37
N SER A 82 15.20 -3.63 -0.04
CA SER A 82 15.46 -4.78 -0.89
C SER A 82 15.46 -4.38 -2.36
N ASN A 83 14.48 -3.57 -2.75
CA ASN A 83 14.36 -3.08 -4.12
C ASN A 83 13.56 -1.76 -4.14
N SER A 84 13.62 -1.03 -5.25
CA SER A 84 12.88 0.21 -5.43
C SER A 84 12.57 0.46 -6.90
N VAL A 85 11.50 1.18 -7.16
CA VAL A 85 11.22 1.75 -8.48
C VAL A 85 10.93 3.23 -8.36
N THR A 86 11.47 4.00 -9.31
CA THR A 86 11.22 5.43 -9.45
C THR A 86 10.30 5.65 -10.63
N LEU A 87 9.21 6.38 -10.41
CA LEU A 87 8.31 6.80 -11.47
C LEU A 87 8.97 7.93 -12.26
N GLU A 88 9.26 7.65 -13.53
CA GLU A 88 9.86 8.59 -14.47
C GLU A 88 8.81 9.29 -15.33
N GLY A 89 9.03 10.58 -15.59
CA GLY A 89 8.20 11.36 -16.49
C GLY A 89 8.36 12.87 -16.29
N LYS A 90 7.57 13.65 -17.03
CA LYS A 90 7.59 15.11 -16.93
C LYS A 90 6.70 15.57 -15.77
N GLY A 91 7.17 16.55 -15.00
CA GLY A 91 6.42 17.15 -13.91
C GLY A 91 6.74 16.57 -12.53
N GLN A 92 5.99 16.99 -11.51
CA GLN A 92 6.10 16.45 -10.15
C GLN A 92 5.20 15.23 -10.04
N LEU A 93 5.74 14.06 -10.31
CA LEU A 93 5.03 12.80 -10.12
C LEU A 93 5.12 12.41 -8.65
N LYS A 94 3.98 12.05 -8.04
CA LYS A 94 3.95 11.54 -6.67
C LYS A 94 2.95 10.40 -6.56
N PHE A 95 3.37 9.31 -5.96
CA PHE A 95 2.46 8.27 -5.53
C PHE A 95 1.66 8.76 -4.33
N THR A 96 0.36 8.51 -4.36
CA THR A 96 -0.56 8.89 -3.28
C THR A 96 -1.01 7.70 -2.46
N LEU A 97 -1.13 6.53 -3.09
CA LEU A 97 -1.47 5.29 -2.40
C LEU A 97 -0.98 4.05 -3.16
N GLY A 98 -0.94 2.93 -2.46
CA GLY A 98 -0.51 1.65 -3.01
C GLY A 98 -1.17 0.49 -2.28
N LYS A 99 -1.51 -0.55 -3.02
CA LYS A 99 -2.18 -1.75 -2.51
C LYS A 99 -1.56 -3.00 -3.10
N TRP A 100 -1.31 -3.98 -2.24
CA TRP A 100 -0.90 -5.31 -2.67
C TRP A 100 -2.06 -6.05 -3.30
N SER A 101 -1.78 -6.76 -4.39
CA SER A 101 -2.69 -7.80 -4.85
C SER A 101 -2.61 -8.99 -3.89
N PRO A 102 -3.74 -9.55 -3.43
CA PRO A 102 -3.72 -10.79 -2.64
C PRO A 102 -3.42 -12.02 -3.50
N HIS A 103 -3.35 -11.86 -4.83
CA HIS A 103 -3.16 -12.95 -5.79
C HIS A 103 -1.69 -13.22 -6.06
N HIS A 104 -1.41 -14.39 -6.64
CA HIS A 104 -0.08 -14.77 -7.13
C HIS A 104 1.04 -14.54 -6.09
N ASN A 105 0.81 -14.97 -4.85
CA ASN A 105 1.73 -14.80 -3.71
C ASN A 105 2.15 -13.34 -3.51
N CYS A 106 1.19 -12.41 -3.58
CA CYS A 106 1.41 -10.99 -3.43
C CYS A 106 2.51 -10.44 -4.35
N SER A 107 2.66 -10.98 -5.56
CA SER A 107 3.74 -10.53 -6.47
C SER A 107 3.47 -9.19 -7.17
N GLN A 108 2.33 -8.57 -6.93
CA GLN A 108 1.91 -7.34 -7.61
C GLN A 108 1.43 -6.27 -6.64
N ILE A 109 1.68 -5.01 -7.01
CA ILE A 109 1.16 -3.83 -6.32
C ILE A 109 0.46 -2.93 -7.35
N ALA A 110 -0.72 -2.42 -7.00
CA ALA A 110 -1.31 -1.27 -7.69
C ALA A 110 -0.97 0.01 -6.93
N THR A 111 -0.63 1.08 -7.65
CA THR A 111 -0.38 2.40 -7.08
C THR A 111 -1.20 3.45 -7.80
N ALA A 112 -1.64 4.48 -7.08
CA ALA A 112 -2.20 5.68 -7.68
C ALA A 112 -1.13 6.79 -7.78
N ASN A 113 -1.14 7.51 -8.89
CA ASN A 113 -0.43 8.77 -9.06
C ASN A 113 -1.36 9.75 -9.78
N ASP A 114 -1.70 10.87 -9.14
CA ASP A 114 -2.71 11.82 -9.61
C ASP A 114 -4.01 11.12 -10.06
N THR A 115 -4.30 11.17 -11.36
CA THR A 115 -5.50 10.60 -11.99
C THR A 115 -5.28 9.20 -12.57
N ALA A 116 -4.05 8.69 -12.50
CA ALA A 116 -3.63 7.44 -13.12
C ALA A 116 -3.47 6.31 -12.09
N ILE A 117 -3.61 5.08 -12.59
CA ILE A 117 -3.38 3.85 -11.82
C ILE A 117 -2.26 3.06 -12.51
N ARG A 118 -1.27 2.61 -11.76
CA ARG A 118 -0.15 1.79 -12.26
C ARG A 118 -0.09 0.47 -11.52
N GLY A 119 0.34 -0.57 -12.22
CA GLY A 119 0.62 -1.88 -11.65
C GLY A 119 2.10 -2.20 -11.75
N TRP A 120 2.65 -2.84 -10.72
CA TRP A 120 4.06 -3.19 -10.63
C TRP A 120 4.22 -4.67 -10.25
N ASP A 121 5.13 -5.38 -10.92
CA ASP A 121 5.63 -6.68 -10.46
C ASP A 121 6.77 -6.43 -9.47
N ILE A 122 6.62 -6.85 -8.22
CA ILE A 122 7.59 -6.56 -7.15
C ILE A 122 8.88 -7.38 -7.23
N ARG A 123 8.88 -8.49 -8.00
CA ARG A 123 10.07 -9.34 -8.16
C ARG A 123 11.03 -8.70 -9.14
N THR A 124 10.50 -8.06 -10.18
CA THR A 124 11.30 -7.40 -11.21
C THR A 124 11.32 -5.88 -11.09
N MET A 125 10.45 -5.30 -10.25
CA MET A 125 10.16 -3.86 -10.17
C MET A 125 9.80 -3.23 -11.52
N ASN A 126 9.16 -4.01 -12.40
CA ASN A 126 8.71 -3.53 -13.69
C ASN A 126 7.24 -3.14 -13.62
N GLN A 127 6.89 -2.07 -14.32
CA GLN A 127 5.49 -1.71 -14.53
C GLN A 127 4.83 -2.75 -15.44
N ILE A 128 3.72 -3.33 -14.98
CA ILE A 128 2.95 -4.35 -15.72
C ILE A 128 1.76 -3.76 -16.46
N TYR A 129 1.18 -2.66 -15.96
CA TYR A 129 0.13 -1.92 -16.63
C TYR A 129 0.10 -0.46 -16.19
N CYS A 130 -0.50 0.40 -17.01
CA CYS A 130 -0.79 1.78 -16.64
C CYS A 130 -2.11 2.23 -17.27
N ILE A 131 -3.04 2.63 -16.42
CA ILE A 131 -4.33 3.20 -16.77
C ILE A 131 -4.20 4.72 -16.67
N GLU A 132 -3.78 5.34 -17.76
CA GLU A 132 -3.70 6.79 -17.85
C GLU A 132 -5.11 7.40 -17.85
N ASN A 133 -5.30 8.50 -17.12
CA ASN A 133 -6.62 9.15 -16.95
C ASN A 133 -7.71 8.18 -16.47
N ALA A 134 -7.38 7.29 -15.54
CA ALA A 134 -8.35 6.36 -14.94
C ALA A 134 -9.56 7.12 -14.37
N HIS A 135 -9.29 8.24 -13.68
CA HIS A 135 -10.29 9.17 -13.16
C HIS A 135 -10.12 10.57 -13.76
N GLY A 136 -11.17 11.39 -13.71
CA GLY A 136 -11.12 12.80 -14.14
C GLY A 136 -10.44 13.73 -13.14
N GLN A 137 -10.26 13.26 -11.91
CA GLN A 137 -9.56 13.93 -10.80
C GLN A 137 -8.74 12.91 -10.02
N LEU A 138 -8.19 13.30 -8.86
CA LEU A 138 -7.28 12.48 -8.07
C LEU A 138 -7.93 11.15 -7.67
N VAL A 139 -7.20 10.06 -7.88
CA VAL A 139 -7.55 8.74 -7.35
C VAL A 139 -7.30 8.74 -5.84
N ARG A 140 -8.32 8.35 -5.09
CA ARG A 140 -8.35 8.39 -3.63
C ARG A 140 -8.17 7.03 -2.98
N ASP A 141 -8.60 5.96 -3.64
CA ASP A 141 -8.36 4.61 -3.15
C ASP A 141 -8.36 3.58 -4.27
N LEU A 142 -7.80 2.42 -3.95
CA LEU A 142 -7.70 1.24 -4.78
C LEU A 142 -8.04 0.00 -3.94
N ASP A 143 -8.69 -0.99 -4.52
CA ASP A 143 -8.89 -2.27 -3.84
C ASP A 143 -8.97 -3.43 -4.81
N PHE A 144 -8.19 -4.48 -4.56
CA PHE A 144 -8.18 -5.67 -5.41
C PHE A 144 -9.34 -6.57 -5.04
N ASN A 145 -10.01 -7.11 -6.06
CA ASN A 145 -11.03 -8.12 -5.81
C ASN A 145 -10.35 -9.40 -5.28
N PRO A 146 -10.66 -9.89 -4.06
CA PRO A 146 -10.00 -11.06 -3.48
C PRO A 146 -10.36 -12.38 -4.18
N ASN A 147 -11.44 -12.41 -4.97
CA ASN A 147 -11.93 -13.62 -5.65
C ASN A 147 -11.63 -13.63 -7.16
N LYS A 148 -11.36 -12.46 -7.75
CA LYS A 148 -11.10 -12.34 -9.19
C LYS A 148 -9.74 -11.70 -9.42
N GLN A 149 -8.77 -12.53 -9.81
CA GLN A 149 -7.34 -12.20 -9.83
C GLN A 149 -6.93 -10.94 -10.60
N TYR A 150 -7.69 -10.54 -11.63
CA TYR A 150 -7.37 -9.39 -12.48
C TYR A 150 -8.29 -8.20 -12.27
N TYR A 151 -9.14 -8.22 -11.24
CA TYR A 151 -10.10 -7.14 -11.02
C TYR A 151 -9.66 -6.21 -9.89
N LEU A 152 -9.75 -4.92 -10.16
CA LEU A 152 -9.42 -3.83 -9.24
C LEU A 152 -10.56 -2.82 -9.24
N ALA A 153 -10.95 -2.33 -8.07
CA ALA A 153 -11.81 -1.18 -7.90
C ALA A 153 -10.96 0.06 -7.61
N SER A 154 -11.42 1.22 -8.05
CA SER A 154 -10.83 2.52 -7.74
C SER A 154 -11.91 3.55 -7.50
N CYS A 155 -11.61 4.55 -6.67
CA CYS A 155 -12.45 5.73 -6.49
C CYS A 155 -11.62 7.01 -6.54
N GLY A 156 -12.25 8.14 -6.84
CA GLY A 156 -11.57 9.42 -6.93
C GLY A 156 -12.49 10.63 -6.73
N ASP A 157 -11.88 11.82 -6.73
CA ASP A 157 -12.60 13.09 -6.52
C ASP A 157 -13.55 13.45 -7.67
N ASP A 158 -13.53 12.70 -8.77
CA ASP A 158 -14.51 12.81 -9.84
C ASP A 158 -15.87 12.20 -9.49
N CYS A 159 -16.05 11.78 -8.22
CA CYS A 159 -17.26 11.18 -7.68
C CYS A 159 -17.62 9.83 -8.33
N LYS A 160 -16.63 9.16 -8.93
CA LYS A 160 -16.82 7.87 -9.60
C LYS A 160 -16.16 6.74 -8.83
N VAL A 161 -16.79 5.58 -8.90
CA VAL A 161 -16.16 4.29 -8.59
C VAL A 161 -16.03 3.52 -9.90
N LYS A 162 -14.82 3.05 -10.21
CA LYS A 162 -14.53 2.33 -11.44
C LYS A 162 -13.99 0.95 -11.14
N PHE A 163 -14.38 -0.01 -11.97
CA PHE A 163 -13.91 -1.39 -11.91
C PHE A 163 -13.10 -1.68 -13.16
N TRP A 164 -11.93 -2.26 -12.99
CA TRP A 164 -10.95 -2.50 -14.05
C TRP A 164 -10.64 -3.99 -14.16
N ASP A 165 -10.44 -4.48 -15.38
CA ASP A 165 -9.71 -5.74 -15.64
C ASP A 165 -8.28 -5.36 -16.03
N THR A 166 -7.29 -5.72 -15.22
CA THR A 166 -5.89 -5.32 -15.43
C THR A 166 -5.26 -5.92 -16.69
N ARG A 167 -5.94 -6.86 -17.36
CA ARG A 167 -5.54 -7.40 -18.67
C ARG A 167 -6.13 -6.62 -19.85
N ASN A 168 -7.19 -5.85 -19.62
CA ASN A 168 -7.81 -4.99 -20.62
C ASN A 168 -8.08 -3.60 -20.01
N ILE A 169 -7.03 -2.79 -20.01
CA ILE A 169 -6.99 -1.50 -19.31
C ILE A 169 -7.56 -0.32 -20.10
N ASN A 170 -8.01 -0.55 -21.33
CA ASN A 170 -8.44 0.54 -22.22
C ASN A 170 -9.74 1.19 -21.75
N GLU A 171 -10.59 0.44 -21.04
CA GLU A 171 -11.85 0.93 -20.50
C GLU A 171 -12.20 0.27 -19.17
N ALA A 172 -12.95 0.99 -18.34
CA ALA A 172 -13.49 0.41 -17.12
C ALA A 172 -14.57 -0.61 -17.47
N VAL A 173 -14.52 -1.78 -16.83
CA VAL A 173 -15.55 -2.82 -16.92
C VAL A 173 -16.90 -2.28 -16.43
N LYS A 174 -16.87 -1.43 -15.41
CA LYS A 174 -18.05 -0.75 -14.87
C LYS A 174 -17.66 0.59 -14.25
N THR A 175 -18.52 1.58 -14.41
CA THR A 175 -18.43 2.86 -13.71
C THR A 175 -19.72 3.07 -12.91
N LEU A 176 -19.59 3.51 -11.67
CA LEU A 176 -20.69 3.96 -10.80
C LEU A 176 -20.55 5.46 -10.60
N GLU A 177 -21.65 6.20 -10.76
CA GLU A 177 -21.70 7.67 -10.69
C GLU A 177 -22.81 8.15 -9.74
N GLU A 178 -23.06 7.36 -8.69
CA GLU A 178 -24.13 7.62 -7.72
C GLU A 178 -23.75 8.69 -6.70
N HIS A 179 -22.47 9.03 -6.58
CA HIS A 179 -21.98 10.08 -5.71
C HIS A 179 -21.98 11.43 -6.43
N SER A 180 -22.34 12.49 -5.70
CA SER A 180 -22.38 13.85 -6.24
C SER A 180 -21.26 14.75 -5.70
N HIS A 181 -20.60 14.32 -4.61
CA HIS A 181 -19.50 15.02 -3.93
C HIS A 181 -18.52 13.99 -3.33
N TRP A 182 -17.29 14.45 -3.05
CA TRP A 182 -16.21 13.68 -2.42
C TRP A 182 -16.37 13.59 -0.90
#